data_AF-A0A835GXC4-F1
#
_entry.id   AF-A0A835GXC4-F1
#
_cell.length_a   1.000
_cell.length_b   1.000
_cell.length_c   1.000
_cell.angle_alpha   90.00
_cell.angle_beta   90.00
_cell.angle_gamma   90.00
#
_symmetry.space_group_name_H-M   'P 1'
#
loop_
_entity.id
_entity.type
_entity.pdbx_description
1 polymer ?
#
loop_
_entity_poly.entity_id
_entity_poly.type
_entity_poly.pdbx_seq_one_letter_code
_entity_poly.pdbx_strand_id
1 'polypeptide(L)'
;MQGCLRPAKLVEGLKRLAKSDPMVVCTIEESGEHIIAGAGELHLEICLKDLVDDFMGGAEIIKSDPVVSFRETVLEKSVRTVMSKSPNKHNRLYMEARPLEDGLAEAIDDGRIGPRDDPKVKL
;
A
#
# COMPACT_ATOMS: atom_id res chain seq x y z
N MET A 1 25.74 -5.07 -23.09
CA MET A 1 24.60 -5.21 -22.15
C MET A 1 23.36 -4.69 -22.82
N GLN A 2 22.69 -5.55 -23.59
CA GLN A 2 21.50 -5.23 -24.37
C GLN A 2 20.51 -6.35 -24.08
N GLY A 3 19.35 -6.03 -23.51
CA GLY A 3 18.28 -7.02 -23.37
C GLY A 3 17.52 -6.99 -22.06
N CYS A 4 16.82 -5.90 -21.74
CA CYS A 4 15.69 -5.98 -20.80
C CYS A 4 14.72 -4.80 -20.98
N LEU A 5 14.15 -4.62 -22.17
CA LEU A 5 13.17 -3.54 -22.41
C LEU A 5 12.00 -4.05 -23.27
N ARG A 6 11.03 -4.69 -22.61
CA ARG A 6 9.64 -4.73 -23.10
C ARG A 6 8.70 -4.27 -21.97
N PRO A 7 8.77 -2.98 -21.55
CA PRO A 7 7.96 -2.45 -20.44
C PRO A 7 6.45 -2.70 -20.62
N ALA A 8 5.95 -2.64 -21.85
CA ALA A 8 4.55 -2.95 -22.15
C ALA A 8 4.15 -4.40 -21.81
N LYS A 9 5.07 -5.37 -21.96
CA LYS A 9 4.79 -6.78 -21.62
C LYS A 9 4.83 -7.01 -20.11
N LEU A 10 5.72 -6.33 -19.40
CA LEU A 10 5.79 -6.42 -17.94
C LEU A 10 4.52 -5.85 -17.30
N VAL A 11 4.07 -4.67 -17.74
CA VAL A 11 2.83 -4.06 -17.24
C VAL A 11 1.62 -4.96 -17.50
N GLU A 12 1.54 -5.59 -18.67
CA GLU A 12 0.45 -6.53 -18.97
C GLU A 12 0.55 -7.81 -18.13
N GLY A 13 1.75 -8.34 -17.91
CA GLY A 13 1.97 -9.48 -17.04
C GLY A 13 1.57 -9.21 -15.59
N LEU A 14 1.96 -8.06 -15.05
CA LEU A 14 1.59 -7.62 -13.70
C LEU A 14 0.07 -7.44 -13.54
N LYS A 15 -0.61 -6.92 -14.57
CA LYS A 15 -2.09 -6.84 -14.59
C LYS A 15 -2.75 -8.20 -14.60
N ARG A 16 -2.16 -9.20 -15.27
CA ARG A 16 -2.65 -10.58 -15.27
C ARG A 16 -2.41 -11.26 -13.93
N LEU A 17 -1.25 -11.06 -13.32
CA LEU A 17 -0.92 -11.55 -11.99
C LEU A 17 -1.92 -11.03 -10.94
N ALA A 18 -2.18 -9.71 -10.91
CA ALA A 18 -3.14 -9.11 -9.99
C ALA A 18 -4.60 -9.54 -10.24
N LYS A 19 -4.92 -10.09 -11.42
CA LYS A 19 -6.23 -10.72 -11.69
C LYS A 19 -6.27 -12.18 -11.26
N SER A 20 -5.14 -12.86 -11.26
CA SER A 20 -5.02 -14.26 -10.88
C SER A 20 -5.04 -14.42 -9.36
N ASP A 21 -4.38 -13.52 -8.64
CA ASP A 21 -4.35 -13.51 -7.18
C ASP A 21 -4.86 -12.17 -6.61
N PRO A 22 -5.99 -12.16 -5.88
CA PRO A 22 -6.57 -10.94 -5.31
C PRO A 22 -5.77 -10.36 -4.13
N MET A 23 -4.87 -11.13 -3.52
CA MET A 23 -3.98 -10.66 -2.45
C MET A 23 -2.76 -9.92 -3.00
N VAL A 24 -2.48 -10.05 -4.30
CA VAL A 24 -1.35 -9.37 -4.94
C VAL A 24 -1.72 -7.95 -5.33
N VAL A 25 -0.97 -7.00 -4.81
CA VAL A 25 -1.12 -5.59 -5.16
C VAL A 25 0.10 -5.14 -5.95
N CYS A 26 -0.12 -4.73 -7.19
CA CYS A 26 0.91 -4.21 -8.07
C CYS A 26 0.81 -2.68 -8.13
N THR A 27 1.86 -1.97 -7.73
CA THR A 27 1.96 -0.51 -7.82
C THR A 27 3.18 -0.09 -8.65
N ILE A 28 3.12 1.13 -9.18
CA ILE A 28 4.22 1.73 -9.94
C ILE A 28 4.64 2.97 -9.17
N GLU A 29 5.89 3.04 -8.76
CA GLU A 29 6.44 4.24 -8.13
C GLU A 29 6.83 5.30 -9.17
N GLU A 30 6.95 6.55 -8.72
CA GLU A 30 7.43 7.66 -9.54
C GLU A 30 8.87 7.44 -10.04
N SER A 31 9.65 6.61 -9.35
CA SER A 31 10.99 6.14 -9.75
C SER A 31 10.97 5.26 -11.02
N GLY A 32 9.82 4.71 -11.37
CA GLY A 32 9.66 3.73 -12.45
C GLY A 32 9.81 2.28 -12.00
N GLU A 33 9.99 2.03 -10.69
CA GLU A 33 10.00 0.69 -10.13
C GLU A 33 8.59 0.09 -10.04
N HIS A 34 8.49 -1.21 -10.31
CA HIS A 34 7.26 -1.98 -10.17
C HIS A 34 7.29 -2.73 -8.85
N ILE A 35 6.40 -2.37 -7.94
CA ILE A 35 6.28 -3.02 -6.63
C ILE A 35 5.19 -4.07 -6.69
N ILE A 36 5.52 -5.28 -6.23
CA ILE A 36 4.58 -6.38 -6.03
C ILE A 36 4.50 -6.61 -4.52
N ALA A 37 3.34 -6.35 -3.94
CA ALA A 37 3.05 -6.66 -2.55
C ALA A 37 2.21 -7.93 -2.47
N GLY A 38 2.59 -8.82 -1.56
CA GLY A 38 1.90 -10.10 -1.32
C GLY A 38 1.88 -10.43 0.17
N ALA A 39 1.29 -11.58 0.50
CA ALA A 39 1.04 -12.01 1.88
C ALA A 39 2.31 -12.44 2.65
N GLY A 40 3.38 -12.80 1.95
CA GLY A 40 4.62 -13.28 2.56
C GLY A 40 5.64 -13.75 1.53
N GLU A 41 6.80 -14.18 2.00
CA GLU A 41 7.95 -14.55 1.15
C GLU A 41 7.62 -15.66 0.16
N LEU A 42 7.11 -16.80 0.64
CA LEU A 42 6.72 -17.92 -0.24
C LEU A 42 5.67 -17.51 -1.29
N HIS A 43 4.73 -16.66 -0.89
CA HIS A 43 3.71 -16.15 -1.82
C HIS A 43 4.36 -15.30 -2.92
N LEU A 44 5.29 -14.40 -2.56
CA LEU A 44 6.03 -13.61 -3.54
C LEU A 44 6.88 -14.49 -4.48
N GLU A 45 7.51 -15.55 -3.98
CA GLU A 45 8.28 -16.47 -4.82
C GLU A 45 7.42 -17.16 -5.88
N ILE A 46 6.23 -17.64 -5.49
CA ILE A 46 5.28 -18.27 -6.40
C ILE A 46 4.77 -17.24 -7.42
N CYS A 47 4.35 -16.06 -6.97
CA CYS A 47 3.89 -14.99 -7.86
C CYS A 47 4.93 -14.56 -8.90
N LEU A 48 6.20 -14.46 -8.49
CA LEU A 48 7.29 -14.11 -9.39
C LEU A 48 7.55 -15.22 -10.41
N LYS A 49 7.41 -16.48 -10.01
CA LYS A 49 7.53 -17.63 -10.91
C LYS A 49 6.41 -17.61 -11.96
N ASP A 50 5.16 -17.45 -11.53
CA ASP A 50 4.00 -17.39 -12.42
C ASP A 50 4.10 -16.19 -13.38
N LEU A 51 4.60 -15.05 -12.89
CA LEU A 51 4.87 -13.87 -13.71
C LEU A 51 5.83 -14.17 -14.86
N VAL A 52 6.94 -14.86 -14.58
CA VAL A 52 7.96 -15.19 -15.57
C VAL A 52 7.45 -16.27 -16.53
N ASP A 53 6.97 -17.40 -15.99
CA ASP A 53 6.65 -18.61 -16.75
C ASP A 53 5.37 -18.44 -17.57
N ASP A 54 4.28 -17.96 -16.95
CA ASP A 54 2.95 -17.96 -17.57
C ASP A 54 2.59 -16.64 -18.26
N PHE A 55 3.02 -15.50 -17.71
CA PHE A 55 2.59 -14.19 -18.19
C PHE A 55 3.61 -13.46 -19.07
N MET A 56 4.91 -13.71 -18.86
CA MET A 56 5.99 -13.07 -19.62
C MET A 56 6.67 -13.98 -20.64
N GLY A 57 6.36 -15.28 -20.62
CA GLY A 57 6.87 -16.28 -21.57
C GLY A 57 8.36 -16.56 -21.39
N GLY A 58 8.80 -16.73 -20.14
CA GLY A 58 10.18 -17.04 -19.77
C GLY A 58 11.14 -15.86 -19.89
N ALA A 59 10.64 -14.62 -19.89
CA ALA A 59 11.51 -13.44 -19.93
C ALA A 59 12.17 -13.22 -18.56
N GLU A 60 13.48 -13.01 -18.54
CA GLU A 60 14.21 -12.68 -17.33
C GLU A 60 13.75 -11.33 -16.75
N ILE A 61 13.51 -11.31 -15.43
CA ILE A 61 13.19 -10.12 -14.65
C ILE A 61 14.27 -9.89 -13.60
N ILE A 62 14.59 -8.63 -13.35
CA ILE A 62 15.49 -8.24 -12.26
C ILE A 62 14.60 -7.99 -11.04
N LYS A 63 14.85 -8.72 -9.95
CA LYS A 63 14.14 -8.58 -8.68
C LYS A 63 15.09 -8.10 -7.59
N SER A 64 14.60 -7.22 -6.72
CA SER A 64 15.24 -6.84 -5.47
C SER A 64 14.91 -7.83 -4.36
N ASP A 65 15.60 -7.70 -3.23
CA ASP A 65 15.27 -8.45 -2.03
C ASP A 65 13.90 -8.02 -1.47
N PRO A 66 13.10 -8.96 -0.94
CA PRO A 66 11.79 -8.64 -0.41
C PRO A 66 11.89 -7.70 0.80
N VAL A 67 11.01 -6.70 0.84
CA VAL A 67 10.92 -5.72 1.92
C VAL A 67 9.51 -5.70 2.50
N VAL A 68 9.41 -5.31 3.78
CA VAL A 68 8.12 -5.22 4.49
C VAL A 68 7.65 -3.76 4.47
N SER A 69 6.38 -3.54 4.13
CA SER A 69 5.78 -2.21 4.20
C SER A 69 5.62 -1.76 5.65
N PHE A 70 6.24 -0.65 6.01
CA PHE A 70 6.06 -0.03 7.33
C PHE A 70 4.79 0.81 7.37
N ARG A 71 4.22 0.94 8.58
CA ARG A 71 3.12 1.84 8.89
C ARG A 71 3.55 2.80 9.98
N GLU A 72 3.02 4.02 9.94
CA GLU A 72 3.33 5.06 10.92
C GLU A 72 2.19 5.18 11.93
N THR A 73 2.54 5.49 13.19
CA THR A 73 1.58 5.75 14.26
C THR A 73 2.13 6.82 15.21
N VAL A 74 1.26 7.39 16.05
CA VAL A 74 1.63 8.34 17.09
C VAL A 74 1.49 7.70 18.46
N LEU A 75 2.50 7.85 19.31
CA LEU A 75 2.52 7.27 20.66
C LEU A 75 1.95 8.22 21.72
N GLU A 76 2.06 9.52 21.50
CA GLU A 76 1.65 10.54 22.44
C GLU A 76 0.86 11.65 21.75
N LYS A 77 0.14 12.43 22.56
CA LYS A 77 -0.54 13.62 22.07
C LYS A 77 0.48 14.65 21.58
N SER A 78 0.22 15.27 20.44
CA SER A 78 1.05 16.35 19.90
C SER A 78 1.24 17.47 20.94
N VAL A 79 2.49 17.89 21.12
CA VAL A 79 2.89 18.93 22.10
C VAL A 79 2.21 20.28 21.85
N ARG A 80 1.79 20.56 20.61
CA ARG A 80 1.09 21.79 20.23
C ARG A 80 0.07 21.53 19.12
N THR A 81 -1.00 22.32 19.10
CA THR A 81 -1.88 22.43 17.95
C THR A 81 -1.13 23.03 16.76
N VAL A 82 -1.17 22.36 15.61
CA VAL A 82 -0.54 22.85 14.37
C VAL A 82 -1.62 23.45 13.46
N MET A 83 -1.28 24.50 12.72
CA MET A 83 -2.20 25.21 11.82
C MET A 83 -1.67 25.23 10.39
N SER A 84 -2.52 24.83 9.44
CA SER A 84 -2.26 24.92 8.01
C SER A 84 -3.26 25.88 7.34
N LYS A 85 -2.79 26.65 6.35
CA LYS A 85 -3.62 27.58 5.57
C LYS A 85 -3.76 27.08 4.14
N SER A 86 -4.95 27.21 3.57
CA SER A 86 -5.12 26.98 2.14
C SER A 86 -4.31 28.00 1.32
N PRO A 87 -3.88 27.66 0.10
CA PRO A 87 -3.13 28.58 -0.77
C PRO A 87 -3.87 29.91 -1.03
N ASN A 88 -5.20 29.87 -1.14
CA ASN A 88 -6.05 31.07 -1.27
C ASN A 88 -6.26 31.87 0.03
N LYS A 89 -5.68 31.42 1.15
CA LYS A 89 -5.72 32.05 2.50
C LYS A 89 -7.11 32.15 3.15
N HIS A 90 -8.15 31.56 2.57
CA HIS A 90 -9.51 31.63 3.12
C HIS A 90 -9.76 30.58 4.21
N ASN A 91 -9.07 29.44 4.14
CA ASN A 91 -9.26 28.35 5.09
C ASN A 91 -8.04 28.21 6.00
N ARG A 92 -8.31 27.94 7.28
CA ARG A 92 -7.31 27.63 8.29
C ARG A 92 -7.75 26.37 9.02
N LEU A 93 -6.95 25.32 8.96
CA LEU A 93 -7.19 24.07 9.67
C LEU A 93 -6.25 23.99 10.87
N TYR A 94 -6.81 23.68 12.03
CA TYR A 94 -6.08 23.45 13.26
C TYR A 94 -6.22 21.98 13.62
N MET A 95 -5.11 21.29 13.86
CA MET A 95 -5.12 19.85 14.15
C MET A 95 -4.14 19.50 15.28
N GLU A 96 -4.48 18.44 15.99
CA GLU A 96 -3.66 17.73 16.97
C GLU A 96 -3.74 16.23 16.66
N ALA A 97 -2.64 15.52 16.85
CA ALA A 97 -2.61 14.07 16.75
C ALA A 97 -2.53 13.46 18.15
N ARG A 98 -3.19 12.31 18.36
CA ARG A 98 -3.13 11.53 19.58
C ARG A 98 -3.23 10.03 19.23
N PRO A 99 -2.69 9.12 20.06
CA PRO A 99 -2.92 7.70 19.87
C PRO A 99 -4.43 7.41 19.87
N LEU A 100 -4.82 6.42 19.05
CA LEU A 100 -6.16 5.86 19.09
C LEU A 100 -6.36 5.11 20.42
N GLU A 101 -7.62 4.96 20.83
CA GLU A 101 -7.96 4.15 22.00
C GLU A 101 -7.73 2.67 21.71
N ASP A 102 -7.35 1.90 22.74
CA ASP A 102 -7.09 0.47 22.60
C ASP A 102 -8.32 -0.25 22.03
N GLY A 103 -8.11 -1.11 21.02
CA GLY A 103 -9.21 -1.85 20.37
C GLY A 103 -9.96 -1.09 19.29
N LEU A 104 -9.75 0.23 19.14
CA LEU A 104 -10.44 1.03 18.12
C LEU A 104 -9.96 0.70 16.70
N ALA A 105 -8.65 0.51 16.52
CA ALA A 105 -8.09 0.14 15.22
C ALA A 105 -8.65 -1.21 14.74
N GLU A 106 -8.67 -2.21 15.61
CA GLU A 106 -9.20 -3.54 15.34
C GLU A 106 -10.72 -3.48 15.06
N ALA A 107 -11.47 -2.68 15.81
CA ALA A 107 -12.90 -2.50 15.57
C ALA A 107 -13.20 -1.84 14.21
N ILE A 108 -12.34 -0.94 13.75
CA ILE A 108 -12.43 -0.33 12.41
C ILE A 108 -12.10 -1.36 11.34
N ASP A 109 -11.01 -2.11 11.50
CA ASP A 109 -10.57 -3.12 10.54
C ASP A 109 -11.58 -4.28 10.40
N ASP A 110 -12.21 -4.69 11.51
CA ASP A 110 -13.29 -5.69 11.54
C ASP A 110 -14.62 -5.17 10.97
N GLY A 111 -14.72 -3.87 10.66
CA GLY A 111 -15.94 -3.23 10.18
C GLY A 111 -17.04 -3.09 11.23
N ARG A 112 -16.71 -3.22 12.53
CA ARG A 112 -17.63 -2.96 13.65
C ARG A 112 -17.91 -1.47 13.83
N ILE A 113 -16.97 -0.63 13.42
CA ILE A 113 -17.09 0.83 13.42
C ILE A 113 -16.76 1.35 12.03
N GLY A 114 -17.64 2.16 11.46
CA GLY A 114 -17.50 2.74 10.14
C GLY A 114 -17.91 4.22 10.08
N PRO A 115 -17.75 4.87 8.92
CA PRO A 115 -17.95 6.32 8.76
C PRO A 115 -19.40 6.79 8.97
N ARG A 116 -20.36 5.87 9.02
CA ARG A 116 -21.80 6.16 9.15
C ARG A 116 -22.31 5.96 10.58
N ASP A 117 -21.51 5.38 11.45
CA ASP A 117 -21.91 5.10 12.83
C ASP A 117 -21.95 6.39 13.65
N ASP A 118 -22.84 6.43 14.65
CA ASP A 118 -22.99 7.62 15.48
C ASP A 118 -21.70 7.85 16.29
N PRO A 119 -21.09 9.05 16.24
CA PRO A 119 -19.84 9.35 16.95
C PRO A 119 -19.90 9.14 18.47
N LYS A 120 -21.10 9.00 19.04
CA LYS A 120 -21.32 8.76 20.47
C LYS A 120 -21.30 7.28 20.85
N VAL A 121 -21.29 6.36 19.88
CA VAL A 121 -21.12 4.93 20.15
C VAL A 121 -19.69 4.73 20.62
N LYS A 122 -19.50 4.67 21.93
CA LYS A 122 -18.24 4.28 22.54
C LYS A 122 -18.13 2.76 22.50
N LEU A 123 -16.91 2.26 22.26
CA LEU A 123 -16.54 0.86 22.50
C LEU A 123 -16.76 0.48 23.97
#